data_AF-A0A6P7TWK9-F1
#
_entry.id   AF-A0A6P7TWK9-F1
#
_cell.length_a   1.000
_cell.length_b   1.000
_cell.length_c   1.000
_cell.angle_alpha   90.00
_cell.angle_beta   90.00
_cell.angle_gamma   90.00
#
_symmetry.space_group_name_H-M   'P 1'
#
loop_
_entity.id
_entity.type
_entity.pdbx_description
1 polymer ?
#
loop_
_entity_poly.entity_id
_entity_poly.type
_entity_poly.pdbx_seq_one_letter_code
_entity_poly.pdbx_strand_id
1 'polypeptide(L)'
;MFDDVPISSATGVQQGDPLGPVLFALGVNSIAHSVRSPVNIWYLDDATICGPPDAVFDDLRSILPSLSDIGLSINANKSEIVNIALNPSDFTASISTCRGILSDVRITDKSNLTILGAPMGPSALECSLAGKISHLSKMIDKLKVIEPHVAFFLLRNHFSVPKILYTLRCAPCFQRGDLLSDLDNILRLGTSSLCNLAFDDPGWTQASLPVRWGGLGLRSYSDLALPAFLSAHHASRTLSDIVLRNLPERKLSEVYSAARGRWEARFGS
;
A
#
# COMPACT_ATOMS: atom_id res chain seq x y z
N MET A 1 34.48 3.42 11.77
CA MET A 1 35.62 3.50 12.68
C MET A 1 35.42 2.44 13.73
N PHE A 2 36.32 1.46 13.81
CA PHE A 2 36.44 0.58 14.96
C PHE A 2 37.88 0.79 15.42
N ASP A 3 38.07 1.29 16.64
CA ASP A 3 39.38 1.68 17.17
C ASP A 3 40.21 2.58 16.22
N ASP A 4 39.64 3.70 15.77
CA ASP A 4 40.28 4.70 14.89
C ASP A 4 40.76 4.23 13.50
N VAL A 5 40.48 2.99 13.11
CA VAL A 5 40.75 2.51 11.75
C VAL A 5 39.57 2.82 10.83
N PRO A 6 39.77 3.53 9.71
CA PRO A 6 38.74 3.72 8.70
C PRO A 6 38.45 2.39 7.99
N ILE A 7 37.19 1.96 8.04
CA ILE A 7 36.71 0.77 7.31
C ILE A 7 36.18 1.28 5.98
N SER A 8 36.82 0.91 4.88
CA SER A 8 36.36 1.26 3.53
C SER A 8 35.10 0.47 3.17
N SER A 9 34.04 1.18 2.79
CA SER A 9 32.85 0.55 2.20
C SER A 9 33.18 0.11 0.77
N ALA A 10 33.39 -1.18 0.57
CA ALA A 10 33.80 -1.73 -0.73
C ALA A 10 32.61 -2.05 -1.66
N THR A 11 31.41 -2.24 -1.11
CA THR A 11 30.19 -2.58 -1.86
C THR A 11 28.96 -1.90 -1.24
N GLY A 12 28.02 -1.52 -2.10
CA GLY A 12 26.76 -0.88 -1.69
C GLY A 12 26.88 0.62 -1.44
N VAL A 13 25.77 1.32 -1.71
CA VAL A 13 25.64 2.75 -1.36
C VAL A 13 25.20 2.87 0.10
N GLN A 14 25.69 3.90 0.79
CA GLN A 14 25.38 4.10 2.20
C GLN A 14 23.90 4.44 2.42
N GLN A 15 23.31 3.87 3.48
CA GLN A 15 21.94 4.21 3.87
C GLN A 15 21.89 5.68 4.32
N GLY A 16 20.99 6.45 3.71
CA GLY A 16 20.90 7.90 3.93
C GLY A 16 21.65 8.74 2.89
N ASP A 17 22.39 8.11 1.96
CA ASP A 17 22.92 8.80 0.78
C ASP A 17 21.75 9.24 -0.13
N PRO A 18 21.61 10.55 -0.41
CA PRO A 18 20.58 11.05 -1.32
C PRO A 18 20.62 10.45 -2.73
N LEU A 19 21.80 10.03 -3.20
CA LEU A 19 21.99 9.44 -4.54
C LEU A 19 21.83 7.92 -4.55
N GLY A 20 21.85 7.26 -3.39
CA GLY A 20 21.76 5.80 -3.30
C GLY A 20 20.61 5.17 -4.08
N PRO A 21 19.37 5.68 -3.96
CA PRO A 21 18.24 5.13 -4.71
C PRO A 21 18.42 5.21 -6.23
N VAL A 22 18.98 6.32 -6.74
CA VAL A 22 19.19 6.51 -8.20
C VAL A 22 20.29 5.60 -8.69
N LEU A 23 21.40 5.49 -7.96
CA LEU A 23 22.51 4.61 -8.32
C LEU A 23 22.07 3.14 -8.32
N PHE A 24 21.26 2.72 -7.34
CA PHE A 24 20.66 1.39 -7.32
C PHE A 24 19.78 1.16 -8.54
N ALA A 25 18.85 2.10 -8.81
CA ALA A 25 17.95 2.02 -9.95
C ALA A 25 18.71 1.93 -11.29
N LEU A 26 19.78 2.70 -11.45
CA LEU A 26 20.66 2.63 -12.62
C LEU A 26 21.33 1.27 -12.76
N GLY A 27 21.81 0.69 -11.65
CA GLY A 27 22.45 -0.62 -11.63
C GLY A 27 21.52 -1.76 -12.08
N VAL A 28 20.26 -1.73 -11.67
CA VAL A 28 19.27 -2.75 -12.06
C VAL A 28 18.52 -2.42 -13.35
N ASN A 29 18.73 -1.24 -13.94
CA ASN A 29 17.90 -0.72 -15.04
C ASN A 29 17.86 -1.65 -16.25
N SER A 30 19.01 -2.18 -16.70
CA SER A 30 19.08 -3.09 -17.84
C SER A 30 18.34 -4.41 -17.59
N ILE A 31 18.44 -4.93 -16.36
CA ILE A 31 17.79 -6.17 -15.91
C ILE A 31 16.28 -5.97 -15.81
N ALA A 32 15.84 -4.86 -15.24
CA ALA A 32 14.42 -4.52 -15.17
C ALA A 32 13.79 -4.42 -16.57
N HIS A 33 14.52 -3.89 -17.56
CA HIS A 33 14.03 -3.77 -18.93
C HIS A 33 14.13 -5.08 -19.74
N SER A 34 14.88 -6.09 -19.29
CA SER A 34 14.95 -7.38 -19.99
C SER A 34 13.77 -8.31 -19.70
N VAL A 35 13.01 -8.01 -18.65
CA VAL A 35 11.81 -8.77 -18.23
C VAL A 35 10.72 -8.69 -19.30
N ARG A 36 10.17 -9.84 -19.68
CA ARG A 36 9.17 -9.99 -20.74
C ARG A 36 7.75 -10.17 -20.24
N SER A 37 7.59 -10.47 -18.95
CA SER A 37 6.30 -10.59 -18.28
C SER A 37 5.42 -9.35 -18.57
N PRO A 38 4.14 -9.53 -18.93
CA PRO A 38 3.24 -8.43 -19.27
C PRO A 38 3.15 -7.35 -18.20
N VAL A 39 3.19 -7.75 -16.93
CA VAL A 39 3.30 -6.84 -15.80
C VAL A 39 4.74 -6.91 -15.30
N ASN A 40 5.40 -5.76 -15.31
CA ASN A 40 6.77 -5.59 -14.88
C ASN A 40 6.90 -4.23 -14.17
N ILE A 41 6.90 -4.25 -12.83
CA ILE A 41 6.90 -3.05 -12.00
C ILE A 41 8.08 -3.15 -11.03
N TRP A 42 8.92 -2.13 -11.01
CA TRP A 42 10.07 -2.05 -10.12
C TRP A 42 9.99 -0.76 -9.32
N TYR A 43 10.04 -0.88 -7.99
CA TYR A 43 10.25 0.23 -7.08
C TYR A 43 11.46 -0.09 -6.23
N LEU A 44 12.63 0.35 -6.69
CA LEU A 44 13.93 -0.04 -6.12
C LEU A 44 14.05 -1.56 -6.06
N ASP A 45 14.26 -2.13 -4.87
CA ASP A 45 14.41 -3.56 -4.63
C ASP A 45 13.07 -4.33 -4.63
N ASP A 46 11.93 -3.63 -4.56
CA ASP A 46 10.61 -4.23 -4.64
C ASP A 46 10.17 -4.36 -6.11
N ALA A 47 10.38 -5.56 -6.66
CA ALA A 47 10.01 -5.91 -8.03
C ALA A 47 8.78 -6.84 -8.05
N THR A 48 7.78 -6.47 -8.84
CA THR A 48 6.59 -7.27 -9.10
C THR A 48 6.51 -7.61 -10.58
N ILE A 49 6.61 -8.90 -10.90
CA ILE A 49 6.39 -9.43 -12.25
C ILE A 49 5.15 -10.32 -12.26
N CYS A 50 4.32 -10.23 -13.30
CA CYS A 50 3.11 -11.04 -13.43
C CYS A 50 2.78 -11.32 -14.90
N GLY A 51 2.35 -12.55 -15.16
CA GLY A 51 2.09 -13.06 -16.51
C GLY A 51 1.76 -14.55 -16.51
N PRO A 52 1.69 -15.16 -17.71
CA PRO A 52 1.66 -16.62 -17.84
C PRO A 52 2.86 -17.27 -17.12
N PRO A 53 2.69 -18.45 -16.48
CA PRO A 53 3.75 -19.08 -15.69
C PRO A 53 5.07 -19.23 -16.42
N ASP A 54 5.05 -19.68 -17.69
CA ASP A 54 6.26 -19.90 -18.48
C ASP A 54 7.06 -18.60 -18.66
N ALA A 55 6.38 -17.49 -18.97
CA ALA A 55 7.02 -16.19 -19.12
C ALA A 55 7.66 -15.70 -17.81
N VAL A 56 6.96 -15.85 -16.69
CA VAL A 56 7.47 -15.46 -15.36
C VAL A 56 8.69 -16.32 -14.98
N PHE A 57 8.66 -17.62 -15.24
CA PHE A 57 9.77 -18.51 -14.90
C PHE A 57 10.98 -18.30 -15.79
N ASP A 58 10.78 -18.02 -17.08
CA ASP A 58 11.86 -17.65 -17.99
C ASP A 58 12.52 -16.33 -17.57
N ASP A 59 11.72 -15.34 -17.17
CA ASP A 59 12.22 -14.09 -16.60
C ASP A 59 13.03 -14.35 -15.32
N LEU A 60 12.52 -15.15 -14.38
CA LEU A 60 13.26 -15.48 -13.14
C LEU A 60 14.60 -16.16 -13.45
N ARG A 61 14.64 -17.10 -14.40
CA ARG A 61 15.88 -17.78 -14.83
C ARG A 61 16.88 -16.82 -15.46
N SER A 62 16.41 -15.76 -16.10
CA SER A 62 17.29 -14.73 -16.69
C SER A 62 17.73 -13.67 -15.68
N ILE A 63 16.84 -13.24 -14.79
CA ILE A 63 17.09 -12.16 -13.83
C ILE A 63 18.04 -12.61 -12.72
N LEU A 64 17.90 -13.85 -12.21
CA LEU A 64 18.70 -14.33 -11.09
C LEU A 64 20.22 -14.29 -11.37
N PRO A 65 20.73 -14.83 -12.49
CA PRO A 65 22.15 -14.68 -12.86
C PRO A 65 22.54 -13.22 -13.09
N SER A 66 21.70 -12.45 -13.80
CA SER A 66 22.00 -11.05 -14.12
C SER A 66 22.13 -10.17 -12.88
N LEU A 67 21.30 -10.40 -11.85
CA LEU A 67 21.41 -9.75 -10.55
C LEU A 67 22.69 -10.17 -9.83
N SER A 68 23.04 -11.47 -9.87
CA SER A 68 24.28 -11.98 -9.27
C SER A 68 25.52 -11.35 -9.90
N ASP A 69 25.51 -11.11 -11.21
CA ASP A 69 26.63 -10.48 -11.93
C ASP A 69 26.92 -9.04 -11.46
N ILE A 70 25.90 -8.35 -10.95
CA ILE A 70 26.03 -7.01 -10.36
C ILE A 70 26.10 -7.05 -8.82
N GLY A 71 26.30 -8.23 -8.23
CA GLY A 71 26.47 -8.42 -6.78
C GLY A 71 25.16 -8.34 -5.98
N LEU A 72 24.01 -8.53 -6.62
CA LEU A 72 22.69 -8.58 -5.98
C LEU A 72 22.15 -10.01 -5.92
N SER A 73 21.31 -10.28 -4.92
CA SER A 73 20.65 -11.56 -4.75
C SER A 73 19.21 -11.35 -4.32
N ILE A 74 18.28 -12.15 -4.85
CA ILE A 74 16.87 -12.11 -4.43
C ILE A 74 16.71 -12.76 -3.06
N ASN A 75 15.99 -12.10 -2.15
CA ASN A 75 15.63 -12.67 -0.86
C ASN A 75 14.38 -13.54 -1.00
N ALA A 76 14.58 -14.83 -1.27
CA ALA A 76 13.50 -15.80 -1.45
C ALA A 76 12.48 -15.77 -0.30
N ASN A 77 12.95 -15.66 0.95
CA ASN A 77 12.10 -15.60 2.15
C ASN A 77 11.21 -14.34 2.22
N LYS A 78 11.54 -13.27 1.48
CA LYS A 78 10.71 -12.07 1.39
C LYS A 78 9.92 -12.00 0.08
N SER A 79 10.26 -12.82 -0.90
CA SER A 79 9.54 -12.92 -2.17
C SER A 79 8.25 -13.73 -2.01
N GLU A 80 7.23 -13.29 -2.72
CA GLU A 80 5.89 -13.88 -2.65
C GLU A 80 5.42 -14.31 -4.04
N ILE A 81 4.72 -15.43 -4.11
CA ILE A 81 4.00 -15.89 -5.29
C ILE A 81 2.50 -15.97 -4.98
N VAL A 82 1.69 -15.41 -5.88
CA VAL A 82 0.25 -15.28 -5.71
C VAL A 82 -0.45 -15.87 -6.92
N ASN A 83 -1.45 -16.72 -6.68
CA ASN A 83 -2.32 -17.19 -7.75
C ASN A 83 -3.39 -16.13 -8.09
N ILE A 84 -3.29 -15.54 -9.27
CA ILE A 84 -4.26 -14.53 -9.73
C ILE A 84 -5.47 -15.18 -10.41
N ALA A 85 -5.25 -16.18 -11.26
CA ALA A 85 -6.25 -16.72 -12.18
C ALA A 85 -6.07 -18.21 -12.58
N LEU A 86 -5.02 -18.89 -12.13
CA LEU A 86 -4.83 -20.31 -12.46
C LEU A 86 -5.79 -21.18 -11.64
N ASN A 87 -6.17 -22.33 -12.21
CA ASN A 87 -6.84 -23.35 -11.43
C ASN A 87 -5.87 -23.97 -10.37
N PRO A 88 -6.39 -24.63 -9.32
CA PRO A 88 -5.54 -25.14 -8.24
C PRO A 88 -4.48 -26.16 -8.67
N SER A 89 -4.77 -27.02 -9.65
CA SER A 89 -3.81 -28.02 -10.15
C SER A 89 -2.65 -27.36 -10.89
N ASP A 90 -2.94 -26.42 -11.78
CA ASP A 90 -1.93 -25.72 -12.57
C ASP A 90 -1.08 -24.81 -11.68
N PHE A 91 -1.70 -24.19 -10.66
CA PHE A 91 -0.96 -23.43 -9.67
C PHE A 91 -0.02 -24.33 -8.86
N THR A 92 -0.45 -25.52 -8.47
CA THR A 92 0.42 -26.48 -7.74
C THR A 92 1.64 -26.89 -8.57
N ALA A 93 1.45 -27.14 -9.88
CA ALA A 93 2.54 -27.42 -10.81
C ALA A 93 3.46 -26.20 -11.05
N SER A 94 2.89 -25.00 -11.06
CA SER A 94 3.65 -23.75 -11.16
C SER A 94 4.52 -23.52 -9.91
N ILE A 95 4.00 -23.84 -8.73
CA ILE A 95 4.73 -23.73 -7.46
C ILE A 95 5.91 -24.69 -7.40
N SER A 96 5.74 -25.94 -7.83
CA SER A 96 6.86 -26.89 -7.85
C SER A 96 7.99 -26.42 -8.77
N THR A 97 7.64 -25.86 -9.93
CA THR A 97 8.60 -25.26 -10.86
C THR A 97 9.28 -24.04 -10.24
N CYS A 98 8.51 -23.13 -9.63
CA CYS A 98 9.03 -21.93 -8.98
C CYS A 98 10.01 -22.28 -7.86
N ARG A 99 9.70 -23.26 -7.02
CA ARG A 99 10.60 -23.74 -5.95
C ARG A 99 11.90 -24.36 -6.47
N GLY A 100 11.90 -24.90 -7.68
CA GLY A 100 13.13 -25.32 -8.35
C GLY A 100 14.05 -24.16 -8.75
N ILE A 101 13.50 -22.95 -8.87
CA ILE A 101 14.24 -21.72 -9.23
C ILE A 101 14.55 -20.89 -7.97
N LEU A 102 13.58 -20.77 -7.06
CA LEU A 102 13.63 -19.96 -5.84
C LEU A 102 13.02 -20.77 -4.67
N SER A 103 13.87 -21.47 -3.91
CA SER A 103 13.47 -22.52 -2.96
C SER A 103 12.51 -22.05 -1.86
N ASP A 104 12.74 -20.87 -1.30
CA ASP A 104 12.06 -20.40 -0.08
C ASP A 104 10.97 -19.35 -0.34
N VAL A 105 10.40 -19.32 -1.55
CA VAL A 105 9.33 -18.37 -1.91
C VAL A 105 8.08 -18.61 -1.08
N ARG A 106 7.49 -17.52 -0.57
CA ARG A 106 6.23 -17.58 0.19
C ARG A 106 5.04 -17.63 -0.74
N ILE A 107 4.03 -18.42 -0.38
CA ILE A 107 2.75 -18.43 -1.10
C ILE A 107 1.82 -17.47 -0.37
N THR A 108 1.36 -16.44 -1.07
CA THR A 108 0.44 -15.45 -0.52
C THR A 108 -0.94 -15.65 -1.13
N ASP A 109 -1.96 -15.69 -0.26
CA ASP A 109 -3.34 -15.75 -0.70
C ASP A 109 -3.76 -14.43 -1.37
N LYS A 110 -4.63 -14.51 -2.38
CA LYS A 110 -5.11 -13.33 -3.11
C LYS A 110 -5.79 -12.30 -2.20
N SER A 111 -6.42 -12.74 -1.10
CA SER A 111 -7.00 -11.85 -0.07
C SER A 111 -5.97 -11.08 0.75
N ASN A 112 -4.68 -11.39 0.63
CA ASN A 112 -3.60 -10.66 1.29
C ASN A 112 -2.67 -9.97 0.28
N LEU A 113 -3.01 -9.97 -1.01
CA LEU A 113 -2.17 -9.38 -2.04
C LEU A 113 -2.09 -7.86 -1.85
N THR A 114 -0.88 -7.39 -1.58
CA THR A 114 -0.55 -5.96 -1.53
C THR A 114 0.64 -5.67 -2.43
N ILE A 115 0.60 -4.55 -3.16
CA ILE A 115 1.71 -4.06 -3.98
C ILE A 115 2.10 -2.69 -3.43
N LEU A 116 3.34 -2.52 -2.97
CA LEU A 116 3.79 -1.29 -2.29
C LEU A 116 2.86 -0.88 -1.14
N GLY A 117 2.28 -1.85 -0.43
CA GLY A 117 1.30 -1.63 0.64
C GLY A 117 -0.12 -1.24 0.20
N ALA A 118 -0.40 -1.16 -1.10
CA ALA A 118 -1.75 -0.96 -1.63
C ALA A 118 -2.45 -2.33 -1.80
N PRO A 119 -3.63 -2.56 -1.21
CA PRO A 119 -4.34 -3.81 -1.35
C PRO A 119 -4.95 -3.99 -2.75
N MET A 120 -4.81 -5.20 -3.30
CA MET A 120 -5.24 -5.50 -4.67
C MET A 120 -6.50 -6.37 -4.68
N GLY A 121 -7.60 -5.78 -5.16
CA GLY A 121 -8.89 -6.45 -5.30
C GLY A 121 -9.78 -6.38 -4.04
N PRO A 122 -11.04 -6.82 -4.15
CA PRO A 122 -12.04 -6.65 -3.08
C PRO A 122 -11.61 -7.31 -1.78
N SER A 123 -11.27 -8.60 -1.78
CA SER A 123 -10.89 -9.36 -0.58
C SER A 123 -9.72 -8.74 0.16
N ALA A 124 -8.67 -8.32 -0.57
CA ALA A 124 -7.50 -7.66 0.03
C ALA A 124 -7.83 -6.29 0.60
N LEU A 125 -8.74 -5.54 -0.02
CA LEU A 125 -9.24 -4.29 0.54
C LEU A 125 -9.96 -4.54 1.88
N GLU A 126 -10.80 -5.56 1.97
CA GLU A 126 -11.51 -5.90 3.21
C GLU A 126 -10.53 -6.27 4.32
N CYS A 127 -9.60 -7.20 4.04
CA CYS A 127 -8.57 -7.62 4.99
C CYS A 127 -7.69 -6.44 5.44
N SER A 128 -7.30 -5.57 4.51
CA SER A 128 -6.51 -4.37 4.83
C SER A 128 -7.27 -3.42 5.75
N LEU A 129 -8.53 -3.09 5.44
CA LEU A 129 -9.36 -2.21 6.26
C LEU A 129 -9.66 -2.82 7.63
N ALA A 130 -9.98 -4.11 7.71
CA ALA A 130 -10.14 -4.82 8.97
C ALA A 130 -8.85 -4.78 9.82
N GLY A 131 -7.69 -4.92 9.20
CA GLY A 131 -6.39 -4.73 9.83
C GLY A 131 -6.20 -3.31 10.38
N LYS A 132 -6.63 -2.28 9.62
CA LYS A 132 -6.58 -0.87 10.07
C LYS A 132 -7.53 -0.60 11.23
N ILE A 133 -8.74 -1.18 11.23
CA ILE A 133 -9.70 -1.15 12.34
C ILE A 133 -9.06 -1.72 13.60
N SER A 134 -8.52 -2.94 13.52
CA SER A 134 -7.85 -3.59 14.65
C SER A 134 -6.66 -2.78 15.16
N HIS A 135 -5.86 -2.22 14.25
CA HIS A 135 -4.71 -1.39 14.60
C HIS A 135 -5.13 -0.12 15.33
N LEU A 136 -6.12 0.61 14.81
CA LEU A 136 -6.61 1.85 15.43
C LEU A 136 -7.16 1.59 16.84
N SER A 137 -7.96 0.55 17.01
CA SER A 137 -8.49 0.13 18.31
C SER A 137 -7.36 -0.15 19.32
N LYS A 138 -6.39 -0.98 18.94
CA LYS A 138 -5.21 -1.29 19.78
C LYS A 138 -4.39 -0.04 20.11
N MET A 139 -4.26 0.90 19.17
CA MET A 139 -3.52 2.13 19.41
C MET A 139 -4.26 3.04 20.39
N ILE A 140 -5.58 3.19 20.26
CA ILE A 140 -6.40 3.95 21.21
C ILE A 140 -6.27 3.37 22.62
N ASP A 141 -6.32 2.04 22.76
CA ASP A 141 -6.13 1.40 24.07
C ASP A 141 -4.76 1.71 24.69
N LYS A 142 -3.71 1.71 23.87
CA LYS A 142 -2.36 2.13 24.32
C LYS A 142 -2.30 3.61 24.68
N LEU A 143 -3.06 4.47 24.02
CA LEU A 143 -3.07 5.91 24.32
C LEU A 143 -3.71 6.23 25.67
N LYS A 144 -4.57 5.35 26.20
CA LYS A 144 -5.23 5.55 27.52
C LYS A 144 -4.26 5.59 28.70
N VAL A 145 -3.03 5.09 28.55
CA VAL A 145 -2.02 5.09 29.62
C VAL A 145 -1.19 6.37 29.66
N ILE A 146 -1.35 7.24 28.65
CA ILE A 146 -0.63 8.50 28.52
C ILE A 146 -1.55 9.65 28.94
N GLU A 147 -0.97 10.78 29.33
CA GLU A 147 -1.68 12.01 29.63
C GLU A 147 -2.67 12.38 28.48
N PRO A 148 -3.94 12.71 28.79
CA PRO A 148 -5.01 12.92 27.79
C PRO A 148 -4.69 13.91 26.67
N HIS A 149 -4.04 15.05 26.98
CA HIS A 149 -3.68 16.04 25.98
C HIS A 149 -2.66 15.49 24.97
N VAL A 150 -1.62 14.81 25.47
CA VAL A 150 -0.63 14.12 24.61
C VAL A 150 -1.29 12.99 23.83
N ALA A 151 -2.15 12.20 24.46
CA ALA A 151 -2.85 11.11 23.82
C ALA A 151 -3.73 11.59 22.65
N PHE A 152 -4.51 12.65 22.87
CA PHE A 152 -5.32 13.28 21.84
C PHE A 152 -4.46 13.87 20.72
N PHE A 153 -3.35 14.54 21.06
CA PHE A 153 -2.42 15.07 20.06
C PHE A 153 -1.88 13.95 19.14
N LEU A 154 -1.46 12.82 19.72
CA LEU A 154 -0.97 11.68 18.97
C LEU A 154 -2.06 11.00 18.14
N LEU A 155 -3.26 10.83 18.69
CA LEU A 155 -4.40 10.28 17.97
C LEU A 155 -4.69 11.11 16.71
N ARG A 156 -4.83 12.42 16.88
CA ARG A 156 -5.15 13.36 15.80
C ARG A 156 -4.05 13.41 14.74
N ASN A 157 -2.78 13.55 15.15
CA ASN A 157 -1.69 13.87 14.21
C ASN A 157 -0.94 12.65 13.68
N HIS A 158 -1.07 11.47 14.30
CA HIS A 158 -0.26 10.31 13.92
C HIS A 158 -1.03 9.00 13.77
N PHE A 159 -2.10 8.76 14.53
CA PHE A 159 -2.75 7.44 14.57
C PHE A 159 -4.12 7.36 13.88
N SER A 160 -4.77 8.49 13.63
CA SER A 160 -6.04 8.55 12.90
C SER A 160 -5.84 8.51 11.38
N VAL A 161 -6.18 9.58 10.66
CA VAL A 161 -6.08 9.70 9.20
C VAL A 161 -4.69 9.36 8.65
N PRO A 162 -3.56 9.81 9.25
CA PRO A 162 -2.24 9.55 8.69
C PRO A 162 -1.91 8.06 8.52
N LYS A 163 -2.50 7.16 9.31
CA LYS A 163 -2.24 5.70 9.21
C LYS A 163 -3.02 4.99 8.10
N ILE A 164 -4.07 5.62 7.56
CA ILE A 164 -4.93 5.00 6.55
C ILE A 164 -4.99 5.80 5.25
N LEU A 165 -4.59 7.07 5.26
CA LEU A 165 -4.69 7.95 4.08
C LEU A 165 -4.04 7.35 2.84
N TYR A 166 -2.91 6.65 2.98
CA TYR A 166 -2.28 5.93 1.87
C TYR A 166 -3.22 4.90 1.24
N THR A 167 -3.85 4.05 2.07
CA THR A 167 -4.85 3.06 1.62
C THR A 167 -6.06 3.75 0.96
N LEU A 168 -6.56 4.84 1.53
CA LEU A 168 -7.66 5.62 0.95
C LEU A 168 -7.33 6.23 -0.42
N ARG A 169 -6.06 6.53 -0.66
CA ARG A 169 -5.57 7.09 -1.94
C ARG A 169 -5.39 6.01 -3.00
N CYS A 170 -4.92 4.83 -2.62
CA CYS A 170 -4.51 3.80 -3.56
C CYS A 170 -5.59 2.75 -3.83
N ALA A 171 -6.61 2.62 -2.97
CA ALA A 171 -7.65 1.62 -3.09
C ALA A 171 -9.06 2.23 -3.01
N PRO A 172 -10.08 1.60 -3.61
CA PRO A 172 -11.44 2.15 -3.66
C PRO A 172 -12.21 1.92 -2.35
N CYS A 173 -11.66 2.40 -1.22
CA CYS A 173 -12.24 2.23 0.11
C CYS A 173 -13.67 2.75 0.22
N PHE A 174 -14.05 3.74 -0.60
CA PHE A 174 -15.42 4.28 -0.69
C PHE A 174 -16.48 3.21 -1.06
N GLN A 175 -16.07 2.03 -1.55
CA GLN A 175 -16.95 0.89 -1.79
C GLN A 175 -17.31 0.13 -0.50
N ARG A 176 -16.50 0.26 0.56
CA ARG A 176 -16.69 -0.38 1.88
C ARG A 176 -17.09 0.64 2.94
N GLY A 177 -18.25 1.28 2.72
CA GLY A 177 -18.79 2.28 3.63
C GLY A 177 -19.08 1.74 5.04
N ASP A 178 -19.37 0.44 5.14
CA ASP A 178 -19.50 -0.29 6.40
C ASP A 178 -18.21 -0.26 7.22
N LEU A 179 -17.07 -0.66 6.64
CA LEU A 179 -15.78 -0.67 7.33
C LEU A 179 -15.26 0.74 7.63
N LEU A 180 -15.55 1.71 6.75
CA LEU A 180 -15.22 3.11 7.01
C LEU A 180 -16.03 3.68 8.18
N SER A 181 -17.30 3.29 8.30
CA SER A 181 -18.15 3.65 9.44
C SER A 181 -17.65 3.02 10.74
N ASP A 182 -17.16 1.78 10.70
CA ASP A 182 -16.54 1.14 11.88
C ASP A 182 -15.29 1.88 12.35
N LEU A 183 -14.44 2.34 11.43
CA LEU A 183 -13.30 3.19 11.76
C LEU A 183 -13.73 4.52 12.39
N ASP A 184 -14.76 5.18 11.81
CA ASP A 184 -15.31 6.43 12.34
C ASP A 184 -15.89 6.23 13.76
N ASN A 185 -16.58 5.11 13.99
CA ASN A 185 -17.14 4.73 15.29
C ASN A 185 -16.04 4.46 16.33
N ILE A 186 -15.00 3.72 15.96
CA ILE A 186 -13.85 3.48 16.86
C ILE A 186 -13.15 4.79 17.20
N LEU A 187 -12.97 5.68 16.22
CA LEU A 187 -12.37 6.99 16.45
C LEU A 187 -13.22 7.84 17.41
N ARG A 188 -14.55 7.83 17.23
CA ARG A 188 -15.50 8.52 18.13
C ARG A 188 -15.42 7.98 19.55
N LEU A 189 -15.61 6.67 19.73
CA LEU A 189 -15.59 6.02 21.05
C LEU A 189 -14.23 6.18 21.74
N GLY A 190 -13.15 6.03 20.98
CA GLY A 190 -11.79 6.22 21.50
C GLY A 190 -11.53 7.64 21.95
N THR A 191 -11.95 8.63 21.15
CA THR A 191 -11.81 10.05 21.52
C THR A 191 -12.64 10.38 22.75
N SER A 192 -13.89 9.92 22.82
CA SER A 192 -14.75 10.07 23.99
C SER A 192 -14.08 9.53 25.25
N SER A 193 -13.50 8.33 25.16
CA SER A 193 -12.79 7.69 26.27
C SER A 193 -11.52 8.43 26.66
N LEU A 194 -10.72 8.92 25.70
CA LEU A 194 -9.47 9.61 25.99
C LEU A 194 -9.69 11.00 26.59
N CYS A 195 -10.72 11.72 26.12
CA CYS A 195 -11.02 13.07 26.57
C CYS A 195 -11.97 13.12 27.77
N ASN A 196 -12.53 11.96 28.18
CA ASN A 196 -13.61 11.87 29.16
C ASN A 196 -14.81 12.77 28.82
N LEU A 197 -15.20 12.76 27.54
CA LEU A 197 -16.31 13.56 26.99
C LEU A 197 -17.29 12.66 26.24
N ALA A 198 -18.57 12.96 26.34
CA ALA A 198 -19.59 12.33 25.50
C ALA A 198 -19.93 13.24 24.32
N PHE A 199 -19.68 12.77 23.10
CA PHE A 199 -20.11 13.48 21.88
C PHE A 199 -21.51 13.01 21.49
N ASP A 200 -22.47 13.93 21.42
CA ASP A 200 -23.70 13.74 20.66
C ASP A 200 -23.42 13.83 19.15
N ASP A 201 -24.42 13.58 18.30
CA ASP A 201 -24.20 13.55 16.85
C ASP A 201 -23.80 14.92 16.25
N PRO A 202 -24.41 16.06 16.67
CA PRO A 202 -23.93 17.38 16.27
C PRO A 202 -22.52 17.67 16.78
N GLY A 203 -22.21 17.34 18.03
CA GLY A 203 -20.89 17.54 18.62
C GLY A 203 -19.82 16.70 17.92
N TRP A 204 -20.12 15.47 17.52
CA TRP A 204 -19.20 14.66 16.73
C TRP A 204 -19.01 15.20 15.32
N THR A 205 -20.08 15.70 14.70
CA THR A 205 -20.01 16.37 13.40
C THR A 205 -19.08 17.59 13.46
N GLN A 206 -19.21 18.42 14.50
CA GLN A 206 -18.31 19.55 14.74
C GLN A 206 -16.88 19.09 15.03
N ALA A 207 -16.69 18.09 15.89
CA ALA A 207 -15.36 17.54 16.21
C ALA A 207 -14.62 17.03 14.96
N SER A 208 -15.38 16.50 13.99
CA SER A 208 -14.83 16.00 12.72
C SER A 208 -14.39 17.11 11.76
N LEU A 209 -14.79 18.37 11.98
CA LEU A 209 -14.38 19.48 11.14
C LEU A 209 -12.89 19.84 11.34
N PRO A 210 -12.24 20.47 10.34
CA PRO A 210 -10.93 21.09 10.53
C PRO A 210 -10.93 22.11 11.68
N VAL A 211 -9.77 22.26 12.35
CA VAL A 211 -9.61 23.24 13.45
C VAL A 211 -9.94 24.67 13.01
N ARG A 212 -9.58 25.03 11.77
CA ARG A 212 -9.92 26.35 11.19
C ARG A 212 -11.43 26.63 11.09
N TRP A 213 -12.27 25.60 11.20
CA TRP A 213 -13.74 25.67 11.18
C TRP A 213 -14.34 25.35 12.56
N GLY A 214 -13.55 25.45 13.64
CA GLY A 214 -14.03 25.22 14.99
C GLY A 214 -14.21 23.75 15.39
N GLY A 215 -13.61 22.82 14.64
CA GLY A 215 -13.59 21.39 14.98
C GLY A 215 -12.31 20.92 15.67
N LEU A 216 -12.25 19.63 15.99
CA LEU A 216 -11.10 18.97 16.62
C LEU A 216 -10.11 18.40 15.58
N GLY A 217 -10.46 18.43 14.30
CA GLY A 217 -9.64 17.89 13.22
C GLY A 217 -9.64 16.37 13.11
N LEU A 218 -10.59 15.69 13.76
CA LEU A 218 -10.78 14.24 13.69
C LEU A 218 -11.61 13.86 12.45
N ARG A 219 -11.05 14.08 11.27
CA ARG A 219 -11.77 13.94 9.99
C ARG A 219 -12.33 12.53 9.81
N SER A 220 -13.58 12.45 9.34
CA SER A 220 -14.21 11.17 8.98
C SER A 220 -13.46 10.47 7.85
N TYR A 221 -13.23 9.17 8.00
CA TYR A 221 -12.65 8.32 6.96
C TYR A 221 -13.61 8.17 5.78
N SER A 222 -14.91 8.08 6.05
CA SER A 222 -15.98 7.99 5.06
C SER A 222 -15.99 9.22 4.14
N ASP A 223 -15.84 10.42 4.70
CA ASP A 223 -15.78 11.66 3.94
C ASP A 223 -14.46 11.84 3.17
N LEU A 224 -13.37 11.25 3.66
CA LEU A 224 -12.06 11.34 3.02
C LEU A 224 -11.85 10.31 1.90
N ALA A 225 -12.48 9.14 1.96
CA ALA A 225 -12.19 8.03 1.07
C ALA A 225 -12.34 8.37 -0.42
N LEU A 226 -13.47 8.99 -0.79
CA LEU A 226 -13.75 9.33 -2.19
C LEU A 226 -12.81 10.43 -2.74
N PRO A 227 -12.65 11.61 -2.11
CA PRO A 227 -11.74 12.63 -2.61
C PRO A 227 -10.26 12.20 -2.55
N ALA A 228 -9.86 11.41 -1.56
CA ALA A 228 -8.49 10.89 -1.49
C ALA A 228 -8.17 10.00 -2.69
N PHE A 229 -9.06 9.08 -3.03
CA PHE A 229 -8.92 8.20 -4.20
C PHE A 229 -8.89 8.99 -5.51
N LEU A 230 -9.87 9.89 -5.73
CA LEU A 230 -9.96 10.68 -6.96
C LEU A 230 -8.74 11.59 -7.15
N SER A 231 -8.29 12.27 -6.09
CA SER A 231 -7.13 13.15 -6.17
C SER A 231 -5.84 12.40 -6.45
N ALA A 232 -5.65 11.21 -5.86
CA ALA A 232 -4.50 10.36 -6.13
C ALA A 232 -4.49 9.86 -7.57
N HIS A 233 -5.62 9.34 -8.04
CA HIS A 233 -5.76 8.86 -9.41
C HIS A 233 -5.55 9.96 -10.44
N HIS A 234 -6.07 11.17 -10.18
CA HIS A 234 -5.83 12.33 -11.05
C HIS A 234 -4.34 12.70 -11.09
N ALA A 235 -3.68 12.75 -9.92
CA ALA A 235 -2.26 13.09 -9.83
C ALA A 235 -1.35 12.06 -10.50
N SER A 236 -1.69 10.77 -10.47
CA SER A 236 -0.90 9.70 -11.07
C SER A 236 -1.24 9.44 -12.55
N ARG A 237 -2.31 10.03 -13.09
CA ARG A 237 -2.84 9.71 -14.42
C ARG A 237 -1.80 9.73 -15.52
N THR A 238 -0.99 10.79 -15.60
CA THR A 238 0.04 10.92 -16.64
C THR A 238 1.06 9.78 -16.56
N LEU A 239 1.50 9.41 -15.36
CA LEU A 239 2.42 8.31 -15.16
C LEU A 239 1.77 6.98 -15.52
N SER A 240 0.54 6.74 -15.07
CA SER A 240 -0.22 5.54 -15.41
C SER A 240 -0.42 5.41 -16.92
N ASP A 241 -0.70 6.50 -17.64
CA ASP A 241 -0.83 6.51 -19.10
C ASP A 241 0.48 6.15 -19.83
N ILE A 242 1.63 6.53 -19.27
CA ILE A 242 2.95 6.18 -19.80
C ILE A 242 3.25 4.69 -19.56
N VAL A 243 3.03 4.21 -18.34
CA VAL A 243 3.31 2.81 -17.95
C VAL A 243 2.38 1.84 -18.67
N LEU A 244 1.09 2.17 -18.78
CA LEU A 244 0.06 1.32 -19.40
C LEU A 244 -0.06 1.56 -20.91
N ARG A 245 0.85 2.31 -21.55
CA ARG A 245 0.71 2.76 -22.95
C ARG A 245 0.43 1.61 -23.93
N ASN A 246 0.98 0.43 -23.65
CA ASN A 246 0.88 -0.77 -24.49
C ASN A 246 -0.17 -1.78 -24.00
N LEU A 247 -0.90 -1.47 -22.94
CA LEU A 247 -1.90 -2.35 -22.33
C LEU A 247 -3.32 -1.89 -22.69
N PRO A 248 -4.22 -2.80 -23.11
CA PRO A 248 -5.60 -2.46 -23.48
C PRO A 248 -6.40 -1.84 -22.32
N GLU A 249 -5.99 -2.10 -21.07
CA GLU A 249 -6.58 -1.59 -19.83
C GLU A 249 -6.38 -0.07 -19.63
N ARG A 250 -5.59 0.59 -20.50
CA ARG A 250 -5.32 2.04 -20.47
C ARG A 250 -6.57 2.92 -20.37
N LYS A 251 -7.73 2.45 -20.85
CA LYS A 251 -8.96 3.27 -20.92
C LYS A 251 -9.98 3.01 -19.80
N LEU A 252 -9.77 2.04 -18.92
CA LEU A 252 -10.86 1.53 -18.08
C LEU A 252 -10.38 1.22 -16.66
N SER A 253 -10.57 2.18 -15.77
CA SER A 253 -10.92 1.81 -14.40
C SER A 253 -12.40 2.08 -14.24
N GLU A 254 -13.22 1.04 -14.38
CA GLU A 254 -14.66 1.08 -14.03
C GLU A 254 -14.85 1.66 -12.62
N VAL A 255 -13.90 1.36 -11.73
CA VAL A 255 -13.82 1.88 -10.37
C VAL A 255 -13.64 3.41 -10.35
N TYR A 256 -12.77 3.97 -11.19
CA TYR A 256 -12.61 5.42 -11.31
C TYR A 256 -13.86 6.10 -11.86
N SER A 257 -14.46 5.54 -12.92
CA SER A 257 -15.72 6.07 -13.48
C SER A 257 -16.85 6.04 -12.44
N ALA A 258 -16.96 4.95 -11.67
CA ALA A 258 -17.90 4.84 -10.56
C ALA A 258 -17.61 5.86 -9.45
N ALA A 259 -16.34 6.06 -9.08
CA ALA A 259 -15.93 7.06 -8.10
C ALA A 259 -16.32 8.48 -8.56
N ARG A 260 -16.05 8.81 -9.82
CA ARG A 260 -16.41 10.09 -10.42
C ARG A 260 -17.92 10.30 -10.44
N GLY A 261 -18.69 9.29 -10.85
CA GLY A 261 -20.16 9.35 -10.84
C GLY A 261 -20.72 9.56 -9.43
N ARG A 262 -20.15 8.91 -8.40
CA ARG A 262 -20.53 9.16 -6.99
C ARG A 262 -20.20 10.58 -6.54
N TRP A 263 -19.08 11.13 -6.99
CA TRP A 263 -18.69 12.50 -6.67
C TRP A 263 -19.65 13.51 -7.32
N GLU A 264 -19.92 13.35 -8.60
CA GLU A 264 -20.86 14.20 -9.36
C GLU A 264 -22.28 14.09 -8.79
N ALA A 265 -22.74 12.91 -8.36
CA ALA A 265 -24.05 12.79 -7.71
C ALA A 265 -24.13 13.49 -6.34
N ARG A 266 -23.03 13.58 -5.59
CA ARG A 266 -22.99 14.18 -4.24
C ARG A 266 -22.71 15.68 -4.25
N PHE A 267 -21.95 16.16 -5.23
CA PHE A 267 -21.42 17.53 -5.27
C PHE A 267 -21.59 18.23 -6.63
N GLY A 268 -22.07 17.53 -7.65
CA GLY A 268 -22.40 18.10 -8.95
C GLY A 268 -23.72 18.84 -8.86
N SER A 269 -23.64 20.16 -8.92
CA SER A 269 -24.74 21.06 -9.31
C SER A 269 -24.73 21.24 -10.82
#